data_AF-A0AAW7ECK3-F1
#
_entry.id   AF-A0AAW7ECK3-F1
#
_cell.length_a   1.000
_cell.length_b   1.000
_cell.length_c   1.000
_cell.angle_alpha   90.00
_cell.angle_beta   90.00
_cell.angle_gamma   90.00
#
_symmetry.space_group_name_H-M   'P 1'
#
loop_
_entity.id
_entity.type
_entity.pdbx_description
1 polymer ?
#
loop_
_entity_poly.entity_id
_entity_poly.type
_entity_poly.pdbx_seq_one_letter_code
_entity_poly.pdbx_strand_id
1 'polypeptide(L)'
;MIKLNDLSSHINSANLEYIDIVNYEIARENICGYIFLLSRISQHADPTKKMHMENKIEELIYYRDNLQIEDKENIQKIFNELIPEYKSIQEEIKD
;
A
#
# COMPACT_ATOMS: atom_id res chain seq x y z
N MET A 1 -28.34 -15.22 -28.74
CA MET A 1 -27.57 -16.36 -28.19
C MET A 1 -26.15 -15.85 -27.96
N ILE A 2 -25.72 -15.73 -26.71
CA ILE A 2 -24.36 -15.26 -26.38
C ILE A 2 -23.41 -16.41 -26.71
N LYS A 3 -22.32 -16.15 -27.45
CA LYS A 3 -21.31 -17.17 -27.74
C LYS A 3 -20.48 -17.41 -26.49
N LEU A 4 -20.14 -18.67 -26.22
CA LEU A 4 -19.36 -19.07 -25.04
C LEU A 4 -18.03 -18.31 -24.92
N ASN A 5 -17.38 -18.03 -26.05
CA ASN A 5 -16.13 -17.26 -26.12
C ASN A 5 -16.32 -15.81 -25.64
N ASP A 6 -17.45 -15.18 -25.99
CA ASP A 6 -17.75 -13.79 -25.59
C ASP A 6 -17.99 -13.72 -24.09
N LEU A 7 -18.68 -14.72 -23.52
CA LEU A 7 -18.92 -14.82 -22.08
C LEU A 7 -17.62 -15.06 -21.29
N SER A 8 -16.75 -15.95 -21.78
CA SER A 8 -15.46 -16.23 -21.15
C SER A 8 -14.55 -15.00 -21.14
N SER A 9 -14.51 -14.23 -22.24
CA SER A 9 -13.74 -12.98 -22.28
C SER A 9 -14.26 -11.94 -21.28
N HIS A 10 -15.58 -11.82 -21.13
CA HIS A 10 -16.20 -10.85 -20.22
C HIS A 10 -15.94 -11.19 -18.74
N ILE A 11 -15.96 -12.48 -18.40
CA ILE A 11 -15.61 -12.95 -17.05
C ILE A 11 -14.13 -12.71 -16.77
N ASN A 12 -13.25 -12.97 -17.74
CA ASN A 12 -11.81 -12.74 -17.57
C ASN A 12 -11.48 -11.26 -17.39
N SER A 13 -12.10 -10.36 -18.16
CA SER A 13 -11.90 -8.92 -17.98
C SER A 13 -12.42 -8.44 -16.63
N ALA A 14 -13.60 -8.88 -16.21
CA ALA A 14 -14.16 -8.53 -14.90
C ALA A 14 -13.27 -9.03 -13.74
N ASN A 15 -12.65 -10.21 -13.88
CA ASN A 15 -11.72 -10.73 -12.88
C ASN A 15 -10.43 -9.91 -12.80
N LEU A 16 -9.91 -9.43 -13.92
CA LEU A 16 -8.72 -8.57 -13.94
C LEU A 16 -8.99 -7.22 -13.26
N GLU A 17 -10.12 -6.58 -13.57
CA GLU A 17 -10.55 -5.34 -12.92
C GLU A 17 -10.74 -5.52 -11.40
N TYR A 18 -11.33 -6.64 -10.99
CA TYR A 18 -11.48 -6.97 -9.57
C TYR A 18 -10.12 -7.15 -8.86
N ILE A 19 -9.16 -7.85 -9.49
CA ILE A 19 -7.82 -8.03 -8.93
C ILE A 19 -7.11 -6.68 -8.77
N ASP A 20 -7.24 -5.79 -9.75
CA ASP A 20 -6.63 -4.45 -9.68
C ASP A 20 -7.21 -3.64 -8.51
N ILE A 21 -8.53 -3.67 -8.29
CA ILE A 21 -9.17 -3.02 -7.13
C ILE A 21 -8.68 -3.61 -5.81
N VAL A 22 -8.62 -4.94 -5.71
CA VAL A 22 -8.16 -5.62 -4.48
C VAL A 22 -6.71 -5.26 -4.17
N ASN A 23 -5.83 -5.28 -5.17
CA ASN A 23 -4.43 -4.92 -5.00
C ASN A 23 -4.26 -3.47 -4.57
N TYR A 24 -5.04 -2.56 -5.16
CA TYR A 24 -5.08 -1.16 -4.76
C TYR A 24 -5.49 -0.99 -3.30
N GLU A 25 -6.58 -1.61 -2.86
CA GLU A 25 -7.05 -1.51 -1.47
C GLU A 25 -6.03 -2.11 -0.48
N ILE A 26 -5.42 -3.26 -0.82
CA ILE A 26 -4.37 -3.86 0.02
C ILE A 26 -3.17 -2.90 0.13
N ALA A 27 -2.73 -2.30 -0.97
CA ALA A 27 -1.61 -1.37 -0.98
C ALA A 27 -1.92 -0.13 -0.12
N ARG A 28 -3.13 0.42 -0.25
CA ARG A 28 -3.60 1.59 0.50
C ARG A 28 -3.67 1.31 2.01
N GLU A 29 -4.20 0.16 2.41
CA GLU A 29 -4.26 -0.25 3.81
C GLU A 29 -2.86 -0.43 4.42
N ASN A 30 -1.90 -0.97 3.66
CA ASN A 30 -0.53 -1.10 4.14
C ASN A 30 0.15 0.26 4.35
N ILE A 31 -0.08 1.24 3.47
CA ILE A 31 0.42 2.61 3.68
C ILE A 31 -0.19 3.21 4.96
N CYS A 32 -1.50 3.05 5.17
CA CYS A 32 -2.16 3.50 6.40
C CYS A 32 -1.57 2.84 7.65
N GLY A 33 -1.34 1.52 7.62
CA GLY A 33 -0.69 0.79 8.71
C GLY A 33 0.72 1.29 9.00
N TYR A 34 1.50 1.59 7.96
CA TYR A 34 2.85 2.10 8.13
C TYR A 34 2.86 3.51 8.74
N ILE A 35 2.01 4.41 8.26
CA ILE A 35 1.83 5.75 8.86
C ILE A 35 1.47 5.65 10.34
N PHE A 36 0.53 4.77 10.68
CA PHE A 36 0.11 4.58 12.06
C PHE A 36 1.26 4.07 12.94
N LEU A 37 2.05 3.11 12.45
CA LEU A 37 3.21 2.59 13.14
C LEU A 37 4.25 3.68 13.40
N LEU A 38 4.67 4.40 12.37
CA LEU A 38 5.63 5.51 12.49
C LEU A 38 5.13 6.60 13.44
N SER A 39 3.83 6.92 13.37
CA SER A 39 3.21 7.91 14.25
C SER A 39 3.34 7.49 15.72
N ARG A 40 3.15 6.20 16.05
CA ARG A 40 3.35 5.70 17.43
C ARG A 40 4.82 5.76 17.85
N ILE A 41 5.75 5.33 17.00
CA ILE A 41 7.18 5.32 17.35
C ILE A 41 7.69 6.75 17.57
N SER A 42 7.28 7.69 16.71
CA SER A 42 7.72 9.08 16.73
C SER A 42 7.43 9.81 18.05
N GLN A 43 6.40 9.38 18.80
CA GLN A 43 6.04 9.95 20.10
C GLN A 43 7.12 9.73 21.17
N HIS A 44 7.94 8.69 21.01
CA HIS A 44 8.98 8.30 21.96
C HIS A 44 10.40 8.41 21.37
N ALA A 45 10.53 8.82 20.11
CA ALA A 45 11.80 8.98 19.43
C ALA A 45 12.53 10.26 19.86
N ASP A 46 13.86 10.25 19.77
CA ASP A 46 14.66 11.48 19.88
C ASP A 46 14.30 12.48 18.76
N PRO A 47 14.57 13.79 18.94
CA PRO A 47 14.13 14.81 17.99
C PRO A 47 14.57 14.58 16.54
N THR A 48 15.78 14.04 16.33
CA THR A 48 16.30 13.79 14.98
C THR A 48 15.57 12.63 14.32
N LYS A 49 15.41 11.51 15.03
CA LYS A 49 14.63 10.36 14.52
C LYS A 49 13.17 10.71 14.32
N LYS A 50 12.60 11.50 15.23
CA LYS A 50 11.23 12.00 15.12
C LYS A 50 11.02 12.79 13.83
N MET A 51 11.92 13.74 13.54
CA MET A 51 11.85 14.52 12.30
C MET A 51 11.94 13.63 11.05
N HIS A 52 12.82 12.62 11.05
CA HIS A 52 12.89 11.65 9.94
C HIS A 52 11.60 10.84 9.77
N MET A 53 10.98 10.40 10.87
CA MET A 53 9.71 9.67 10.83
C MET A 53 8.56 10.55 10.36
N GLU A 54 8.50 11.82 10.80
CA GLU A 54 7.48 12.79 10.37
C GLU A 54 7.59 13.09 8.87
N ASN A 55 8.80 13.29 8.34
CA ASN A 55 9.01 13.45 6.90
C ASN A 55 8.56 12.22 6.10
N LYS A 56 8.89 11.00 6.58
CA LYS A 56 8.45 9.76 5.94
C LYS A 56 6.92 9.61 6.01
N ILE A 57 6.28 10.03 7.10
CA ILE A 57 4.81 10.05 7.23
C ILE A 57 4.20 10.98 6.17
N GLU A 58 4.75 12.18 5.97
CA GLU A 58 4.27 13.10 4.93
C GLU A 58 4.41 12.51 3.52
N GLU A 59 5.53 11.85 3.22
CA GLU A 59 5.72 11.14 1.96
C GLU A 59 4.68 10.02 1.76
N LEU A 60 4.43 9.24 2.80
CA LEU A 60 3.43 8.16 2.76
C LEU A 60 2.00 8.70 2.62
N ILE A 61 1.68 9.83 3.27
CA ILE A 61 0.40 10.52 3.11
C ILE A 61 0.23 10.95 1.65
N TYR A 62 1.24 11.62 1.09
CA TYR A 62 1.23 12.03 -0.31
C TYR A 62 1.05 10.83 -1.25
N TYR A 63 1.79 9.75 -1.03
CA TYR A 63 1.68 8.54 -1.85
C TYR A 63 0.28 7.93 -1.79
N ARG A 64 -0.32 7.81 -0.61
CA ARG A 64 -1.68 7.28 -0.46
C ARG A 64 -2.71 8.15 -1.16
N ASP A 65 -2.63 9.47 -0.98
CA ASP A 65 -3.66 10.39 -1.45
C ASP A 65 -3.65 10.54 -2.98
N ASN A 66 -2.53 10.19 -3.63
CA ASN A 66 -2.36 10.20 -5.08
C ASN A 66 -2.37 8.80 -5.73
N LEU A 67 -2.48 7.71 -4.95
CA LEU A 67 -2.53 6.35 -5.50
C LEU A 67 -3.85 6.15 -6.25
N GLN A 68 -3.78 5.58 -7.44
CA GLN A 68 -4.95 5.21 -8.24
C GLN A 68 -4.98 3.70 -8.51
N ILE A 69 -6.15 3.15 -8.81
CA ILE A 69 -6.31 1.71 -9.08
C ILE A 69 -5.51 1.31 -10.34
N GLU A 70 -5.45 2.21 -11.31
CA GLU A 70 -4.74 2.03 -12.58
C GLU A 70 -3.21 2.11 -12.44
N ASP A 71 -2.71 2.61 -11.30
CA ASP A 71 -1.29 2.84 -11.05
C ASP A 71 -0.57 1.56 -10.59
N LYS A 72 -0.55 0.57 -11.49
CA LYS A 72 -0.01 -0.78 -11.22
C LYS A 72 1.46 -0.75 -10.82
N GLU A 73 2.24 0.17 -11.37
CA GLU A 73 3.66 0.30 -11.05
C GLU A 73 3.87 0.75 -9.61
N ASN A 74 3.17 1.81 -9.16
CA ASN A 74 3.28 2.26 -7.78
C ASN A 74 2.64 1.27 -6.79
N ILE A 75 1.54 0.60 -7.16
CA ILE A 75 0.98 -0.52 -6.38
C ILE A 75 2.04 -1.60 -6.18
N GLN A 76 2.74 -2.01 -7.25
CA GLN A 76 3.76 -3.04 -7.13
C GLN A 76 4.99 -2.58 -6.33
N LYS A 77 5.35 -1.30 -6.42
CA LYS A 77 6.38 -0.69 -5.57
C LYS A 77 6.01 -0.78 -4.09
N ILE A 78 4.76 -0.50 -3.74
CA ILE A 78 4.27 -0.65 -2.36
C ILE A 78 4.45 -2.10 -1.88
N PHE A 79 4.08 -3.08 -2.71
CA PHE A 79 4.24 -4.50 -2.37
C PHE A 79 5.70 -4.93 -2.20
N ASN A 80 6.59 -4.44 -3.06
CA ASN A 80 7.98 -4.90 -3.11
C ASN A 80 8.90 -4.17 -2.14
N GLU A 81 8.58 -2.92 -1.79
CA GLU A 81 9.48 -2.05 -1.01
C GLU A 81 8.85 -1.63 0.31
N LEU A 82 7.68 -0.97 0.26
CA LEU A 82 7.10 -0.33 1.44
C LEU A 82 6.50 -1.33 2.42
N ILE A 83 5.88 -2.41 1.95
CA ILE A 83 5.35 -3.47 2.83
C ILE A 83 6.47 -4.21 3.56
N PRO A 84 7.54 -4.66 2.89
CA PRO A 84 8.69 -5.23 3.58
C PRO A 84 9.32 -4.28 4.60
N GLU A 85 9.51 -3.00 4.26
CA GLU A 85 10.03 -1.97 5.18
C GLU A 85 9.12 -1.81 6.42
N TYR A 86 7.81 -1.72 6.21
CA TYR A 86 6.83 -1.66 7.29
C TYR A 86 6.91 -2.88 8.21
N LYS A 87 6.99 -4.09 7.63
CA LYS A 87 7.03 -5.34 8.39
C LYS A 87 8.32 -5.48 9.20
N SER A 88 9.47 -5.11 8.65
CA SER A 88 10.73 -5.18 9.40
C SER A 88 10.71 -4.29 10.63
N ILE A 89 10.20 -3.06 10.50
CA ILE A 89 10.05 -2.14 11.64
C ILE A 89 9.03 -2.70 12.64
N GLN A 90 7.94 -3.30 12.17
CA GLN A 90 6.95 -3.91 13.06
C GLN A 90 7.53 -5.09 13.85
N GLU A 91 8.39 -5.90 13.24
CA GLU A 91 9.07 -7.02 13.89
C GLU A 91 10.08 -6.52 14.94
N GLU A 92 10.88 -5.49 14.62
CA GLU A 92 11.82 -4.87 15.56
C GLU A 92 11.17 -4.33 16.86
N ILE A 93 9.88 -4.02 16.83
CA ILE A 93 9.13 -3.48 18.00
C ILE A 93 8.46 -4.59 18.83
N LYS A 94 8.32 -5.79 18.28
CA LYS A 94 7.70 -6.93 18.97
C LYS A 94 8.68 -7.68 19.88
N ASP A 95 9.97 -7.54 19.64
CA ASP A 95 11.07 -8.09 20.45
C ASP A 95 11.49 -7.16 21.60
#